data_AF-A0A9K3GRM2-F1
#
_entry.id   AF-A0A9K3GRM2-F1
#
_cell.length_a   1.000
_cell.length_b   1.000
_cell.length_c   1.000
_cell.angle_alpha   90.00
_cell.angle_beta   90.00
_cell.angle_gamma   90.00
#
_symmetry.space_group_name_H-M   'P 1'
#
loop_
_entity.id
_entity.type
_entity.pdbx_description
1 polymer ?
#
loop_
_entity_poly.entity_id
_entity_poly.type
_entity_poly.pdbx_seq_one_letter_code
_entity_poly.pdbx_strand_id
1 'polypeptide(L)' 'MHHSALDYAEEYYETESRRVYITPTSFLELIKTFSGLLDKRRTALLAQRKRYIRGLEKLAETEESVVALQ' A
#
# COMPACT_ATOMS: atom_id res chain seq x y z
N MET A 1 -3.61 14.57 9.81
CA MET A 1 -2.86 13.50 10.51
C MET A 1 -2.03 14.04 11.66
N HIS A 2 -1.08 14.97 11.46
CA HIS A 2 -0.29 15.50 12.60
C HIS A 2 -1.15 16.28 13.61
N HIS A 3 -1.89 17.30 13.17
CA HIS A 3 -2.77 18.08 14.04
C HIS A 3 -3.84 17.23 14.73
N SER A 4 -4.56 16.41 13.95
CA SER A 4 -5.54 15.46 14.50
C SER A 4 -4.97 14.53 15.58
N ALA A 5 -3.71 14.10 15.45
CA ALA A 5 -3.08 13.24 16.45
C ALA A 5 -2.73 14.00 17.74
N LEU A 6 -2.45 15.31 17.65
CA LEU A 6 -2.28 16.18 18.82
C LEU A 6 -3.62 16.35 19.54
N ASP A 7 -4.70 16.59 18.80
CA ASP A 7 -6.05 16.70 19.36
C ASP A 7 -6.44 15.43 20.14
N TYR A 8 -6.17 14.25 19.57
CA TYR A 8 -6.40 12.97 20.26
C TYR A 8 -5.48 12.76 21.47
N ALA A 9 -4.23 13.25 21.43
CA ALA A 9 -3.33 13.15 22.58
C ALA A 9 -3.83 13.99 23.75
N GLU A 10 -4.48 15.13 23.46
CA GLU A 10 -5.12 15.99 24.46
C GLU A 10 -6.40 15.35 25.02
N GLU A 11 -7.30 14.87 24.16
CA GLU A 11 -8.50 14.11 24.59
C GLU A 11 -8.14 12.89 25.45
N TYR A 12 -7.06 12.19 25.08
CA TYR A 12 -6.56 11.05 25.83
C TYR A 12 -6.02 11.44 27.20
N TYR A 13 -5.36 12.59 27.29
CA TYR A 13 -4.91 13.13 28.57
C TYR A 13 -6.10 13.53 29.45
N GLU A 14 -7.13 14.16 28.89
CA GLU A 14 -8.33 14.55 29.62
C GLU A 14 -9.10 13.33 30.16
N THR A 15 -9.19 12.26 29.36
CA THR A 15 -9.98 11.07 29.70
C THR A 15 -9.23 10.13 30.64
N GLU A 16 -7.95 9.89 30.39
CA GLU A 16 -7.17 8.82 31.05
C GLU A 16 -6.03 9.36 31.92
N SER A 17 -5.81 10.69 31.95
CA SER A 17 -4.67 11.32 32.64
C SER A 17 -3.29 10.81 32.17
N ARG A 18 -3.22 10.25 30.96
CA ARG A 18 -2.00 9.69 30.37
C ARG A 18 -1.47 10.60 29.26
N ARG A 19 -0.22 11.03 29.37
CA ARG A 19 0.41 11.89 28.35
C ARG A 19 1.01 11.08 27.21
N VAL A 20 0.72 11.52 25.98
CA VAL A 20 1.35 11.03 24.75
C VAL A 20 1.98 12.22 24.05
N TYR A 21 3.25 12.10 23.65
CA TYR A 21 3.99 13.18 23.02
C TYR A 21 4.27 12.86 21.55
N ILE A 22 3.88 13.79 20.68
CA ILE A 22 4.12 13.67 19.23
C ILE A 22 5.25 14.61 18.87
N THR A 23 6.36 14.04 18.39
CA THR A 23 7.54 14.81 17.97
C THR A 23 7.59 14.93 16.44
N PRO A 24 8.23 15.97 15.89
CA PRO A 24 8.44 16.07 14.45
C PRO A 24 9.12 14.82 13.85
N THR A 25 10.03 14.19 14.60
CA THR A 25 10.67 12.92 14.22
C THR A 25 9.66 11.79 14.04
N SER A 26 8.74 11.60 14.99
CA SER A 26 7.70 10.56 14.88
C SER A 26 6.80 10.76 13.65
N PHE A 27 6.56 12.02 13.25
CA PHE A 27 5.81 12.32 12.03
C PHE A 27 6.60 12.00 10.75
N LEU A 28 7.90 12.27 10.73
CA LEU A 28 8.76 11.86 9.61
C LEU A 28 8.87 10.34 9.48
N GLU A 29 8.93 9.62 10.60
CA GLU A 29 8.86 8.16 10.62
C GLU A 29 7.52 7.63 10.08
N LEU A 30 6.41 8.27 10.44
CA LEU A 30 5.10 7.96 9.87
C LEU A 30 5.08 8.14 8.33
N ILE A 31 5.60 9.27 7.82
CA ILE A 31 5.67 9.49 6.37
C ILE A 31 6.52 8.41 5.70
N LYS A 32 7.69 8.08 6.26
CA LYS A 32 8.59 7.07 5.72
C LYS A 32 7.94 5.69 5.68
N THR A 33 7.26 5.30 6.76
CA THR A 33 6.56 4.00 6.84
C THR A 33 5.38 3.94 5.87
N PHE A 34 4.61 5.02 5.74
CA PHE A 34 3.51 5.10 4.79
C PHE A 34 3.99 4.99 3.34
N SER A 35 5.05 5.71 2.97
CA SER A 35 5.65 5.62 1.64
C SER A 35 6.11 4.18 1.33
N GLY A 36 6.79 3.54 2.28
CA GLY A 36 7.21 2.14 2.12
C GLY A 36 6.03 1.16 1.98
N LEU A 37 4.92 1.39 2.69
CA LEU A 37 3.70 0.59 2.54
C LEU A 37 3.06 0.77 1.16
N LEU A 38 3.00 2.01 0.67
CA LEU A 38 2.44 2.33 -0.64
C LEU A 38 3.23 1.66 -1.76
N ASP A 39 4.56 1.69 -1.69
CA ASP A 39 5.42 1.05 -2.70
C ASP A 39 5.27 -0.47 -2.69
N LYS A 40 5.16 -1.10 -1.51
CA LYS A 40 4.85 -2.54 -1.40
C LYS A 40 3.54 -2.89 -2.08
N ARG A 41 2.48 -2.10 -1.84
CA ARG A 41 1.16 -2.30 -2.46
C ARG A 41 1.20 -2.13 -3.98
N ARG A 42 1.87 -1.08 -4.46
CA ARG A 42 2.06 -0.83 -5.90
C ARG A 42 2.83 -1.98 -6.57
N THR A 43 3.91 -2.43 -5.96
CA THR A 43 4.72 -3.54 -6.48
C THR A 43 3.91 -4.83 -6.58
N ALA A 44 3.13 -5.16 -5.55
CA ALA A 44 2.26 -6.34 -5.56
C ALA A 44 1.19 -6.25 -6.67
N LEU A 45 0.56 -5.09 -6.84
CA LEU A 45 -0.45 -4.88 -7.88
C LEU A 45 0.15 -4.98 -9.29
N LEU A 46 1.31 -4.38 -9.51
CA LEU A 46 2.01 -4.46 -10.80
C LEU A 46 2.44 -5.89 -11.12
N ALA A 47 2.91 -6.66 -10.13
CA ALA A 47 3.25 -8.06 -10.31
C ALA A 47 2.02 -8.90 -10.71
N GLN A 48 0.87 -8.66 -10.06
CA GLN A 48 -0.39 -9.32 -10.44
C GLN A 48 -0.83 -8.96 -11.85
N ARG A 49 -0.78 -7.67 -12.22
CA ARG A 49 -1.10 -7.21 -13.57
C ARG A 49 -0.20 -7.86 -14.62
N LYS A 50 1.12 -7.90 -14.37
CA LYS A 50 2.09 -8.54 -15.28
C LYS A 50 1.82 -10.03 -15.45
N ARG A 51 1.37 -10.72 -14.39
CA ARG A 51 0.98 -12.14 -14.50
C ARG A 51 -0.29 -12.30 -15.33
N TYR A 52 -1.29 -11.44 -15.13
CA TYR A 52 -2.53 -11.46 -15.88
C TYR A 52 -2.31 -11.25 -17.38
N ILE A 53 -1.55 -10.20 -17.75
CA ILE A 53 -1.23 -9.90 -19.15
C ILE A 53 -0.49 -11.08 -19.81
N ARG A 54 0.53 -11.64 -19.15
CA ARG A 54 1.22 -12.83 -19.66
C ARG A 54 0.31 -14.04 -19.83
N GLY A 55 -0.68 -14.20 -18.95
CA GLY A 55 -1.69 -15.24 -19.08
C GLY A 55 -2.53 -15.07 -20.35
N LEU A 56 -3.00 -13.84 -20.62
CA LEU A 56 -3.74 -13.52 -21.84
C LEU A 56 -2.91 -13.72 -23.11
N GLU A 57 -1.65 -13.27 -23.11
CA GLU A 57 -0.72 -13.49 -24.22
C GLU A 57 -0.57 -14.98 -24.53
N LYS A 58 -0.42 -15.82 -23.50
CA LYS A 58 -0.31 -17.27 -23.68
C LYS A 58 -1.59 -17.93 -24.17
N LEU A 59 -2.76 -17.43 -23.75
CA LEU A 59 -4.03 -17.92 -24.28
C LEU A 59 -4.17 -17.62 -25.78
N ALA A 60 -3.83 -16.39 -26.20
CA ALA A 60 -3.85 -15.99 -27.60
C ALA A 60 -2.87 -16.80 -28.46
N GLU A 61 -1.62 -16.98 -27.99
CA GLU A 61 -0.63 -17.84 -28.68
C GLU A 61 -1.13 -19.29 -28.86
N THR A 62 -1.83 -19.82 -27.85
CA THR A 62 -2.36 -21.20 -27.88
C THR A 62 -3.52 -21.31 -28.87
N GLU A 63 -4.40 -20.31 -28.92
CA GLU A 63 -5.50 -20.25 -29.88
C GLU A 63 -4.97 -20.28 -31.33
N GLU A 64 -3.99 -19.43 -31.65
CA GLU A 64 -3.34 -19.42 -32.97
C GLU A 64 -2.68 -20.77 -33.31
N SER A 65 -2.00 -21.38 -32.34
CA SER A 65 -1.34 -22.67 -32.52
C SER A 65 -2.34 -23.81 -32.81
N VAL A 66 -3.49 -23.82 -32.14
CA VAL A 66 -4.55 -24.81 -32.38
C VAL A 66 -5.20 -24.61 -33.74
N VAL A 67 -5.45 -23.36 -34.16
CA VAL A 67 -5.98 -23.07 -35.50
C VAL A 67 -5.03 -23.54 -36.60
N ALA A 68 -3.71 -23.38 -36.42
CA ALA A 68 -2.71 -23.84 -37.38
C ALA A 68 -2.59 -25.38 -37.49
N LEU A 69 -3.11 -26.13 -36.51
CA LEU A 69 -3.11 -27.60 -36.47
C LEU A 69 -4.38 -28.23 -37.06
N GLN A 70 -5.42 -27.44 -37.35
CA GLN A 70 -6.68 -27.88 -37.99
C GLN A 70 -6.60 -27.81 -39.52
#